data_AF-A0A7L4PAC2-F1
#
_entry.id   AF-A0A7L4PAC2-F1
#
_cell.length_a   1.000
_cell.length_b   1.000
_cell.length_c   1.000
_cell.angle_alpha   90.00
_cell.angle_beta   90.00
_cell.angle_gamma   90.00
#
_symmetry.space_group_name_H-M   'P 1'
#
loop_
_entity.id
_entity.type
_entity.pdbx_description
1 polymer ?
#
loop_
_entity_poly.entity_id
_entity_poly.type
_entity_poly.pdbx_seq_one_letter_code
_entity_poly.pdbx_strand_id
1 'polypeptide(L)'
;MRFPPVGVDQVLGLLKVVHNMGGRVDAMFVNEAVDVDLGDLSHVIDAAEMLGLLKAGGGDVELTEEGRAAVEMPLREFQKYLKKKLPSVEPFSSLVKLVTSKERVELEELVSYLQGLGYDERGARRILNWAVFAQLVEIDDGEWVIPA
;
A
#
# COMPACT_ATOMS: atom_id res chain seq x y z
N MET A 1 -7.02 -2.79 12.20
CA MET A 1 -7.47 -2.92 10.81
C MET A 1 -6.31 -3.45 9.99
N ARG A 2 -6.53 -4.38 9.05
CA ARG A 2 -5.48 -4.98 8.22
C ARG A 2 -5.42 -4.25 6.88
N PHE A 3 -4.22 -4.03 6.36
CA PHE A 3 -4.03 -3.36 5.08
C PHE A 3 -4.69 -4.17 3.95
N PRO A 4 -5.54 -3.56 3.12
CA PRO A 4 -6.22 -4.30 2.07
C PRO A 4 -5.25 -4.72 0.96
N PRO A 5 -5.51 -5.83 0.26
CA PRO A 5 -4.61 -6.38 -0.76
C PRO A 5 -4.68 -5.60 -2.09
N VAL A 6 -4.32 -4.32 -2.06
CA VAL A 6 -4.27 -3.43 -3.24
C VAL A 6 -2.84 -3.16 -3.67
N GLY A 7 -2.63 -2.75 -4.91
CA GLY A 7 -1.33 -2.38 -5.46
C GLY A 7 -0.91 -0.94 -5.11
N VAL A 8 0.40 -0.66 -5.16
CA VAL A 8 0.97 0.69 -4.99
C VAL A 8 0.48 1.65 -6.08
N ASP A 9 0.46 1.14 -7.31
CA ASP A 9 -0.05 1.80 -8.51
C ASP A 9 -1.52 2.18 -8.37
N GLN A 10 -2.34 1.32 -7.77
CA GLN A 10 -3.76 1.58 -7.54
C GLN A 10 -3.96 2.76 -6.57
N VAL A 11 -3.23 2.77 -5.44
CA VAL A 11 -3.28 3.90 -4.50
C VAL A 11 -2.78 5.18 -5.15
N LEU A 12 -1.65 5.15 -5.86
CA LEU A 12 -1.13 6.32 -6.56
C LEU A 12 -2.08 6.82 -7.66
N GLY A 13 -2.77 5.92 -8.36
CA GLY A 13 -3.80 6.24 -9.33
C GLY A 13 -4.96 7.00 -8.70
N LEU A 14 -5.49 6.51 -7.58
CA LEU A 14 -6.52 7.20 -6.82
C LEU A 14 -6.08 8.61 -6.40
N LEU A 15 -4.89 8.74 -5.80
CA LEU A 15 -4.40 10.05 -5.34
C LEU A 15 -4.28 11.05 -6.49
N LYS A 16 -3.83 10.60 -7.67
CA LYS A 16 -3.75 11.44 -8.88
C LYS A 16 -5.12 11.89 -9.37
N VAL A 17 -6.10 10.98 -9.40
CA VAL A 17 -7.48 11.33 -9.80
C VAL A 17 -8.06 12.40 -8.87
N VAL A 18 -7.97 12.17 -7.56
CA VAL A 18 -8.47 13.13 -6.56
C VAL A 18 -7.72 14.47 -6.65
N HIS A 19 -6.40 14.45 -6.83
CA HIS A 19 -5.56 15.65 -7.00
C HIS A 19 -6.00 16.48 -8.22
N ASN A 20 -6.17 15.83 -9.38
CA ASN A 20 -6.62 16.48 -10.62
C ASN A 20 -8.03 17.08 -10.52
N MET A 21 -8.86 16.59 -9.59
CA MET A 21 -10.20 17.12 -9.30
C MET A 21 -10.19 18.23 -8.23
N GLY A 22 -9.01 18.74 -7.83
CA GLY A 22 -8.86 19.81 -6.83
C GLY A 22 -8.51 19.30 -5.43
N GLY A 23 -8.37 17.99 -5.25
CA GLY A 23 -7.95 17.34 -4.01
C GLY A 23 -9.09 16.99 -3.04
N ARG A 24 -10.34 17.19 -3.43
CA ARG A 24 -11.54 16.67 -2.76
C ARG A 24 -12.60 16.34 -3.81
N VAL A 25 -13.23 15.19 -3.68
CA VAL A 25 -14.22 14.70 -4.64
C VAL A 25 -15.21 13.77 -3.94
N ASP A 26 -16.46 13.77 -4.38
CA ASP A 26 -17.45 12.78 -3.95
C ASP A 26 -17.05 11.40 -4.51
N ALA A 27 -16.98 10.40 -3.61
CA ALA A 27 -16.50 9.06 -3.90
C ALA A 27 -17.28 8.37 -5.03
N MET A 28 -18.55 8.75 -5.26
CA MET A 28 -19.34 8.23 -6.38
C MET A 28 -18.75 8.64 -7.74
N PHE A 29 -18.28 9.88 -7.88
CA PHE A 29 -17.66 10.36 -9.11
C PHE A 29 -16.28 9.76 -9.34
N VAL A 30 -15.57 9.38 -8.28
CA VAL A 30 -14.30 8.65 -8.41
C VAL A 30 -14.54 7.29 -9.05
N ASN A 31 -15.60 6.58 -8.65
CA ASN A 31 -15.92 5.27 -9.22
C ASN A 31 -16.32 5.35 -10.71
N GLU A 32 -16.89 6.47 -11.15
CA GLU A 32 -17.22 6.71 -12.56
C GLU A 32 -16.03 7.20 -13.39
N ALA A 33 -15.12 7.99 -12.79
CA ALA A 33 -13.93 8.52 -13.46
C ALA A 33 -12.79 7.50 -13.55
N VAL A 34 -12.83 6.47 -12.71
CA VAL A 34 -11.87 5.38 -12.69
C VAL A 34 -12.45 4.22 -13.50
N ASP A 35 -11.95 4.05 -14.72
CA ASP A 35 -12.22 2.86 -15.52
C ASP A 35 -11.48 1.65 -14.89
N VAL A 36 -12.25 0.64 -14.46
CA VAL A 36 -12.04 -0.81 -14.21
C VAL A 36 -10.72 -1.33 -13.54
N ASP A 37 -9.60 -0.61 -13.51
CA ASP A 37 -8.29 -1.13 -13.09
C ASP A 37 -7.90 -0.89 -11.61
N LEU A 38 -8.65 -0.07 -10.85
CA LEU A 38 -8.40 0.11 -9.41
C LEU A 38 -8.90 -1.06 -8.54
N GLY A 39 -9.59 -2.05 -9.13
CA GLY A 39 -10.22 -3.12 -8.36
C GLY A 39 -11.33 -2.57 -7.47
N ASP A 40 -11.43 -3.08 -6.24
CA ASP A 40 -12.41 -2.57 -5.27
C ASP A 40 -11.96 -1.19 -4.74
N LEU A 41 -12.61 -0.13 -5.24
CA LEU A 41 -12.30 1.25 -4.87
C LEU A 41 -12.34 1.48 -3.35
N SER A 42 -13.23 0.80 -2.63
CA SER A 42 -13.32 0.92 -1.18
C SER A 42 -12.04 0.45 -0.49
N HIS A 43 -11.45 -0.65 -0.96
CA HIS A 43 -10.16 -1.14 -0.49
C HIS A 43 -9.01 -0.17 -0.82
N VAL A 44 -9.04 0.49 -1.98
CA VAL A 44 -7.99 1.47 -2.33
C VAL A 44 -8.08 2.71 -1.43
N ILE A 45 -9.31 3.17 -1.15
CA ILE A 45 -9.59 4.27 -0.21
C ILE A 45 -9.08 3.87 1.19
N ASP A 46 -9.47 2.71 1.71
CA ASP A 46 -9.03 2.20 3.01
C ASP A 46 -7.50 2.16 3.11
N ALA A 47 -6.81 1.69 2.07
CA ALA A 47 -5.36 1.65 2.03
C ALA A 47 -4.75 3.06 2.12
N ALA A 48 -5.27 4.01 1.34
CA ALA A 48 -4.82 5.40 1.32
C ALA A 48 -5.06 6.09 2.68
N GLU A 49 -6.19 5.82 3.34
CA GLU A 49 -6.48 6.31 4.68
C GLU A 49 -5.55 5.72 5.74
N MET A 50 -5.30 4.40 5.69
CA MET A 50 -4.35 3.73 6.58
C MET A 50 -2.93 4.30 6.44
N LEU A 51 -2.56 4.69 5.21
CA LEU A 51 -1.30 5.38 4.94
C LEU A 51 -1.32 6.84 5.39
N GLY A 52 -2.48 7.45 5.66
CA GLY A 52 -2.60 8.86 6.03
C GLY A 52 -2.49 9.80 4.82
N LEU A 53 -2.73 9.29 3.61
CA LEU A 53 -2.68 10.04 2.36
C LEU A 53 -4.05 10.61 1.98
N LEU A 54 -5.12 10.08 2.57
CA LEU A 54 -6.49 10.42 2.25
C LEU A 54 -7.33 10.39 3.54
N LYS A 55 -8.45 11.10 3.52
CA LYS A 55 -9.55 10.99 4.50
C LYS A 55 -10.85 10.76 3.74
N ALA A 56 -11.62 9.78 4.15
CA ALA A 56 -12.96 9.51 3.64
C ALA A 56 -14.01 9.82 4.71
N GLY A 57 -15.10 10.46 4.31
CA GLY A 57 -16.18 10.77 5.23
C GLY A 57 -17.33 11.52 4.57
N GLY A 58 -18.56 11.20 4.96
CA GLY A 58 -19.75 11.89 4.46
C GLY A 58 -20.01 11.73 2.96
N GLY A 59 -19.45 10.68 2.33
CA GLY A 59 -19.53 10.45 0.89
C GLY A 59 -18.35 11.04 0.10
N ASP A 60 -17.51 11.86 0.73
CA ASP A 60 -16.37 12.49 0.09
C ASP A 60 -15.06 11.78 0.41
N VAL A 61 -14.10 11.92 -0.50
CA VAL A 61 -12.69 11.63 -0.29
C VAL A 61 -11.86 12.90 -0.47
N GLU A 62 -10.93 13.15 0.44
CA GLU A 62 -10.09 14.34 0.47
C GLU A 62 -8.62 13.97 0.73
N LEU A 63 -7.71 14.54 -0.06
CA LEU A 63 -6.27 14.35 0.14
C LEU A 63 -5.81 15.08 1.40
N THR A 64 -4.99 14.40 2.20
CA THR A 64 -4.20 15.06 3.25
C THR A 64 -3.06 15.88 2.65
N GLU A 65 -2.33 16.63 3.49
CA GLU A 65 -1.12 17.33 3.04
C GLU A 65 -0.09 16.32 2.51
N GLU A 66 0.08 15.18 3.20
CA GLU A 66 0.94 14.08 2.78
C GLU A 66 0.45 13.45 1.47
N GLY A 67 -0.87 13.30 1.31
CA GLY A 67 -1.49 12.79 0.08
C GLY A 67 -1.22 13.66 -1.14
N ARG A 68 -1.36 14.98 -0.98
CA ARG A 68 -1.01 15.95 -2.04
C ARG A 68 0.46 15.88 -2.38
N ALA A 69 1.32 15.88 -1.36
CA ALA A 69 2.75 15.78 -1.54
C ALA A 69 3.15 14.46 -2.23
N ALA A 70 2.47 13.34 -1.95
CA ALA A 70 2.77 12.04 -2.54
C ALA A 70 2.58 12.00 -4.07
N VAL A 71 1.70 12.85 -4.62
CA VAL A 71 1.48 12.96 -6.07
C VAL A 71 2.60 13.76 -6.75
N GLU A 72 3.18 14.74 -6.05
CA GLU A 72 4.12 15.71 -6.62
C GLU A 72 5.59 15.40 -6.32
N MET A 73 5.87 14.67 -5.23
CA MET A 73 7.23 14.43 -4.77
C MET A 73 7.98 13.41 -5.62
N PRO A 74 9.32 13.48 -5.67
CA PRO A 74 10.13 12.43 -6.28
C PRO A 74 9.86 11.06 -5.65
N LEU A 75 9.88 10.01 -6.46
CA LEU A 75 9.62 8.63 -6.04
C LEU A 75 10.40 8.22 -4.77
N ARG A 76 11.67 8.62 -4.67
CA ARG A 76 12.51 8.30 -3.50
C ARG A 76 11.97 8.90 -2.20
N GLU A 77 11.42 10.12 -2.24
CA GLU A 77 10.84 10.74 -1.05
C GLU A 77 9.53 10.05 -0.66
N PHE A 78 8.75 9.59 -1.65
CA PHE A 78 7.56 8.80 -1.39
C PHE A 78 7.89 7.44 -0.77
N GLN A 79 8.93 6.76 -1.26
CA GLN A 79 9.42 5.51 -0.66
C GLN A 79 9.89 5.73 0.79
N LYS A 80 10.58 6.84 1.10
CA LYS A 80 10.95 7.19 2.49
C LYS A 80 9.74 7.42 3.38
N TYR A 81 8.69 8.05 2.86
CA TYR A 81 7.43 8.21 3.59
C TYR A 81 6.83 6.84 3.92
N LEU A 82 6.72 5.94 2.94
CA LEU A 82 6.19 4.60 3.13
C LEU A 82 7.05 3.76 4.08
N LYS A 83 8.39 3.83 3.98
CA LYS A 83 9.33 3.14 4.88
C LYS A 83 9.08 3.50 6.35
N LYS A 84 8.66 4.73 6.64
CA LYS A 84 8.29 5.18 7.98
C LYS A 84 6.87 4.74 8.38
N LYS A 85 5.93 4.78 7.43
CA LYS A 85 4.49 4.58 7.72
C LYS A 85 4.11 3.11 7.82
N LEU A 86 4.52 2.29 6.86
CA LEU A 86 4.09 0.90 6.73
C LEU A 86 4.40 0.04 7.97
N PRO A 87 5.55 0.15 8.67
CA PRO A 87 5.81 -0.64 9.88
C PRO A 87 4.83 -0.41 11.03
N SER A 88 4.01 0.65 10.98
CA SER A 88 2.93 0.91 11.96
C SER A 88 1.60 0.22 11.60
N VAL A 89 1.54 -0.47 10.47
CA VAL A 89 0.34 -1.07 9.89
C VAL A 89 0.52 -2.58 9.76
N GLU A 90 -0.49 -3.37 10.13
CA GLU A 90 -0.51 -4.80 9.83
C GLU A 90 -0.95 -5.04 8.38
N PRO A 91 -0.30 -5.95 7.64
CA PRO A 91 0.60 -7.01 8.11
C PRO A 91 2.09 -6.66 8.07
N PHE A 92 2.46 -5.44 7.67
CA PHE A 92 3.86 -5.03 7.48
C PHE A 92 4.67 -5.06 8.77
N SER A 93 4.07 -4.65 9.89
CA SER A 93 4.68 -4.81 11.23
C SER A 93 5.12 -6.25 11.49
N SER A 94 4.24 -7.22 11.25
CA SER A 94 4.55 -8.63 11.46
C SER A 94 5.53 -9.20 10.44
N LEU A 95 5.38 -8.82 9.16
CA LEU A 95 6.30 -9.20 8.08
C LEU A 95 7.73 -8.75 8.38
N VAL A 96 7.93 -7.48 8.73
CA VAL A 96 9.26 -6.92 9.01
C VAL A 96 9.89 -7.60 10.23
N LYS A 97 9.11 -7.86 11.29
CA LYS A 97 9.60 -8.59 12.47
C LYS A 97 10.07 -10.01 12.12
N LEU A 98 9.28 -10.73 11.32
CA LEU A 98 9.62 -12.09 10.89
C LEU A 98 10.94 -12.12 10.11
N VAL A 99 11.05 -11.30 9.07
CA VAL A 99 12.25 -11.25 8.21
C VAL A 99 13.48 -10.78 8.99
N THR A 100 13.33 -9.78 9.85
CA THR A 100 14.42 -9.31 10.72
C THR A 100 14.87 -10.38 11.71
N SER A 101 13.94 -11.15 12.31
CA SER A 101 14.29 -12.20 13.27
C SER A 101 15.00 -13.41 12.66
N LYS A 102 14.73 -13.70 11.39
CA LYS A 102 15.29 -14.85 10.68
C LYS A 102 16.50 -14.49 9.82
N GLU A 103 16.79 -13.20 9.66
CA GLU A 103 17.80 -12.60 8.75
C GLU A 103 17.55 -12.87 7.25
N ARG A 104 16.94 -13.99 6.91
CA ARG A 104 16.41 -14.33 5.58
C ARG A 104 15.22 -15.28 5.71
N VAL A 105 14.26 -15.18 4.80
CA VAL A 105 13.07 -16.04 4.74
C VAL A 105 12.86 -16.46 3.28
N GLU A 106 12.50 -17.71 3.02
CA GLU A 106 12.16 -18.11 1.66
C GLU A 106 10.90 -17.36 1.19
N LEU A 107 10.90 -16.95 -0.09
CA LEU A 107 9.81 -16.17 -0.68
C LEU A 107 8.45 -16.86 -0.48
N GLU A 108 8.38 -18.15 -0.78
CA GLU A 108 7.15 -18.95 -0.66
C GLU A 108 6.76 -19.22 0.79
N GLU A 109 7.71 -19.28 1.73
CA GLU A 109 7.43 -19.32 3.16
C GLU A 109 6.76 -18.01 3.61
N LEU A 110 7.28 -16.86 3.16
CA LEU A 110 6.73 -15.56 3.51
C LEU A 110 5.33 -15.34 2.90
N VAL A 111 5.11 -15.79 1.67
CA VAL A 111 3.78 -15.80 1.04
C VAL A 111 2.82 -16.68 1.84
N SER A 112 3.23 -17.89 2.22
CA SER A 112 2.43 -18.80 3.04
C SER A 112 2.10 -18.21 4.40
N TYR A 113 3.05 -17.51 5.02
CA TYR A 113 2.84 -16.79 6.28
C TYR A 113 1.75 -15.72 6.14
N LEU A 114 1.80 -14.89 5.09
CA LEU A 114 0.78 -13.88 4.80
C LEU A 114 -0.58 -14.53 4.50
N GLN A 115 -0.60 -15.69 3.83
CA GLN A 115 -1.84 -16.45 3.64
C GLN A 115 -2.44 -16.93 4.96
N GLY A 116 -1.60 -17.33 5.92
CA GLY A 116 -2.01 -17.63 7.29
C GLY A 116 -2.63 -16.41 8.01
N LEU A 117 -2.29 -15.19 7.58
CA LEU A 117 -2.92 -13.95 8.02
C LEU A 117 -4.19 -13.59 7.20
N GLY A 118 -4.74 -14.51 6.42
CA GLY A 118 -6.02 -14.36 5.72
C GLY A 118 -5.95 -13.67 4.36
N TYR A 119 -4.75 -13.44 3.81
CA TYR A 119 -4.61 -13.01 2.41
C TYR A 119 -4.72 -14.22 1.46
N ASP A 120 -5.28 -14.03 0.26
CA ASP A 120 -5.08 -15.02 -0.81
C ASP A 120 -3.64 -14.89 -1.37
N GLU A 121 -3.23 -15.79 -2.25
CA GLU A 121 -1.86 -15.76 -2.80
C GLU A 121 -1.55 -14.41 -3.49
N ARG A 122 -2.49 -13.91 -4.28
CA ARG A 122 -2.35 -12.63 -4.99
C ARG A 122 -2.23 -11.46 -4.01
N GLY A 123 -3.05 -11.45 -2.97
CA GLY A 123 -3.00 -10.45 -1.91
C GLY A 123 -1.70 -10.50 -1.13
N ALA A 124 -1.22 -11.70 -0.77
CA ALA A 124 0.07 -11.88 -0.12
C ALA A 124 1.22 -11.32 -0.97
N ARG A 125 1.23 -11.61 -2.28
CA ARG A 125 2.21 -11.02 -3.22
C ARG A 125 2.10 -9.50 -3.31
N ARG A 126 0.89 -8.92 -3.29
CA ARG A 126 0.69 -7.46 -3.26
C ARG A 126 1.26 -6.84 -1.98
N ILE A 127 1.00 -7.43 -0.83
CA ILE A 127 1.58 -6.99 0.45
C ILE A 127 3.11 -7.05 0.40
N LEU A 128 3.69 -8.14 -0.11
CA LEU A 128 5.14 -8.22 -0.26
C LEU A 128 5.67 -7.15 -1.22
N ASN A 129 5.00 -6.90 -2.34
CA ASN A 129 5.38 -5.85 -3.30
C ASN A 129 5.38 -4.46 -2.65
N TRP A 130 4.45 -4.16 -1.75
CA TRP A 130 4.49 -2.93 -0.95
C TRP A 130 5.74 -2.86 -0.06
N ALA A 131 6.09 -3.96 0.62
CA ALA A 131 7.25 -4.02 1.49
C ALA A 131 8.57 -3.83 0.71
N VAL A 132 8.68 -4.44 -0.47
CA VAL A 132 9.81 -4.26 -1.40
C VAL A 132 9.84 -2.83 -1.95
N PHE A 133 8.71 -2.32 -2.43
CA PHE A 133 8.62 -0.96 -2.97
C PHE A 133 9.02 0.10 -1.95
N ALA A 134 8.61 -0.06 -0.69
CA ALA A 134 8.96 0.83 0.40
C ALA A 134 10.35 0.57 0.99
N GLN A 135 11.12 -0.37 0.44
CA GLN A 135 12.45 -0.75 0.92
C GLN A 135 12.43 -1.15 2.40
N LEU A 136 11.44 -1.94 2.81
CA LEU A 136 11.41 -2.61 4.12
C LEU A 136 12.13 -3.96 4.08
N VAL A 137 12.09 -4.60 2.92
CA VAL A 137 12.74 -5.88 2.61
C VAL A 137 13.22 -5.85 1.16
N GLU A 138 14.14 -6.73 0.81
CA GLU A 138 14.62 -6.94 -0.55
C GLU A 138 14.42 -8.41 -0.94
N ILE A 139 14.27 -8.67 -2.23
CA ILE A 139 14.27 -10.03 -2.78
C ILE A 139 15.68 -10.34 -3.26
N ASP A 140 16.33 -11.30 -2.62
CA ASP A 140 17.68 -11.78 -2.93
C ASP A 140 17.61 -13.07 -3.75
N ASP A 141 18.31 -13.07 -4.88
CA ASP A 141 18.36 -14.16 -5.88
C ASP A 141 16.98 -14.70 -6.35
N GLY A 142 15.90 -13.93 -6.16
CA GLY A 142 14.53 -14.34 -6.51
C GLY A 142 13.89 -15.37 -5.58
N GLU A 143 14.66 -15.95 -4.65
CA GLU A 143 14.23 -17.03 -3.77
C GLU A 143 14.10 -16.59 -2.30
N TRP A 144 14.87 -15.59 -1.89
CA TRP A 144 14.97 -15.16 -0.50
C TRP A 144 14.43 -13.75 -0.32
N VAL A 145 13.87 -13.49 0.86
CA VAL A 145 13.49 -12.16 1.32
C VAL A 145 14.35 -11.81 2.52
N ILE A 146 15.06 -10.69 2.43
CA ILE A 146 16.01 -10.20 3.44
C ILE A 146 15.64 -8.78 3.90
N PRO A 147 16.08 -8.33 5.10
CA PRO A 147 15.89 -6.93 5.52
C PRO A 147 16.60 -5.95 4.57
N ALA A 148 15.99 -4.76 4.36
CA ALA A 148 16.50 -3.68 3.50
C ALA A 148 17.11 -2.49 4.26
#